data_AF-A0A7S2MFA9-F1
#
_entry.id   AF-A0A7S2MFA9-F1
#
_cell.length_a   1.000
_cell.length_b   1.000
_cell.length_c   1.000
_cell.angle_alpha   90.00
_cell.angle_beta   90.00
_cell.angle_gamma   90.00
#
_symmetry.space_group_name_H-M   'P 1'
#
loop_
_entity.id
_entity.type
_entity.pdbx_description
1 polymer ?
#
loop_
_entity_poly.entity_id
_entity_poly.type
_entity_poly.pdbx_seq_one_letter_code
_entity_poly.pdbx_strand_id
1 'polypeptide(L)'
;SAIYLVGVLTFGVGLVPDFVPMPHAAEYWIGTVSFLFGSIFFTIGGLAECIENRVFSTWNLTTGWVGAALNFLGGVGFLVGAVLGFWPALSFYSCFAYGVGSLIFVAGSGSMIVMWKDEQFGLTFLAVLNHLGGPNRRPIVMPDGGKPEDQKTLSLRGACFIMIFCLAGALSTYDCLIVLGSRGWNADPLRVVGQAFNALLPFTFAHMMLALNAGVFRTPRMAPFHQLYVACRWIALLMAANSCQRIGHALVGAAAGLPLGPCGPLGAA
;
A
#
# COMPACT_ATOMS: atom_id res chain seq x y z
N SER A 1 11.50 -8.61 -1.39
CA SER A 1 10.26 -8.51 -0.56
C SER A 1 10.51 -8.15 0.89
N ALA A 2 11.35 -8.89 1.63
CA ALA A 2 11.66 -8.56 3.03
C ALA A 2 12.20 -7.12 3.19
N ILE A 3 13.06 -6.68 2.27
CA ILE A 3 13.57 -5.30 2.23
C ILE A 3 12.43 -4.28 2.11
N TYR A 4 11.46 -4.50 1.21
CA TYR A 4 10.28 -3.64 1.10
C TYR A 4 9.44 -3.62 2.37
N LEU A 5 9.24 -4.76 3.01
CA LEU A 5 8.49 -4.85 4.27
C LEU A 5 9.19 -4.02 5.37
N VAL A 6 10.50 -4.19 5.53
CA VAL A 6 11.28 -3.38 6.48
C VAL A 6 11.21 -1.90 6.11
N GLY A 7 11.29 -1.57 4.82
CA GLY A 7 11.11 -0.21 4.30
C GLY A 7 9.78 0.40 4.70
N VAL A 8 8.66 -0.29 4.45
CA VAL A 8 7.30 0.13 4.84
C VAL A 8 7.18 0.33 6.34
N LEU A 9 7.65 -0.62 7.15
CA LEU A 9 7.57 -0.52 8.62
C LEU A 9 8.37 0.67 9.14
N THR A 10 9.60 0.86 8.63
CA THR A 10 10.47 1.97 9.04
C THR A 10 9.90 3.32 8.58
N PHE A 11 9.41 3.39 7.34
CA PHE A 11 8.77 4.59 6.81
C PHE A 11 7.50 4.96 7.59
N GLY A 12 6.71 3.95 7.98
CA GLY A 12 5.51 4.13 8.81
C GLY A 12 5.82 4.70 10.19
N VAL A 13 6.94 4.30 10.81
CA VAL A 13 7.42 4.91 12.07
C VAL A 13 7.70 6.41 11.90
N GLY A 14 8.16 6.82 10.73
CA GLY A 14 8.40 8.23 10.38
C GLY A 14 7.17 9.13 10.48
N LEU A 15 5.97 8.56 10.40
CA LEU A 15 4.71 9.29 10.49
C LEU A 15 4.26 9.55 11.94
N VAL A 16 4.82 8.83 12.92
CA VAL A 16 4.41 8.93 14.33
C VAL A 16 4.53 10.36 14.91
N PRO A 17 5.58 11.15 14.62
CA PRO A 17 5.72 12.49 15.18
C PRO A 17 4.63 13.47 14.77
N ASP A 18 4.00 13.27 13.60
CA ASP A 18 2.87 14.10 13.15
C ASP A 18 1.61 13.89 14.01
N PHE A 19 1.56 12.78 14.76
CA PHE A 19 0.41 12.41 15.58
C PHE A 19 0.71 12.48 17.08
N VAL A 20 1.95 12.25 17.51
CA VAL A 20 2.31 12.14 18.92
C VAL A 20 3.28 13.25 19.30
N PRO A 21 2.89 14.20 20.18
CA PRO A 21 3.83 15.19 20.70
C PRO A 21 4.99 14.50 21.41
N MET A 22 6.22 14.83 21.02
CA MET A 22 7.43 14.22 21.58
C MET A 22 8.56 15.24 21.70
N PRO A 23 9.60 14.97 22.51
CA PRO A 23 10.77 15.84 22.59
C PRO A 23 11.43 15.99 21.21
N HIS A 24 11.92 17.20 20.89
CA HIS A 24 12.52 17.54 19.58
C HIS A 24 13.60 16.55 19.12
N ALA A 25 14.40 16.00 20.05
CA ALA A 25 15.39 14.99 19.70
C ALA A 25 14.74 13.69 19.20
N ALA A 26 13.67 13.21 19.85
CA ALA A 26 12.94 12.03 19.43
C ALA A 26 12.19 12.27 18.11
N GLU A 27 11.58 13.44 17.95
CA GLU A 27 10.91 13.85 16.71
C GLU A 27 11.85 13.77 15.50
N TYR A 28 13.06 14.32 15.64
CA TYR A 28 14.07 14.27 14.58
C TYR A 28 14.48 12.84 14.20
N TRP A 29 14.78 11.98 15.19
CA TRP A 29 15.17 10.60 14.95
C TRP A 29 14.01 9.76 14.39
N ILE A 30 12.82 9.92 14.94
CA ILE A 30 11.66 9.13 14.53
C ILE A 30 11.19 9.60 13.16
N GLY A 31 11.02 10.90 12.94
CA GLY A 31 10.55 11.44 11.65
C GLY A 31 11.60 11.34 10.56
N THR A 32 12.65 12.18 10.65
CA THR A 32 13.62 12.36 9.56
C THR A 32 14.44 11.09 9.30
N VAL A 33 14.97 10.46 10.35
CA VAL A 33 15.87 9.32 10.17
C VAL A 33 15.12 8.05 9.77
N SER A 34 13.92 7.79 10.31
CA SER A 34 13.13 6.63 9.86
C SER A 34 12.66 6.77 8.41
N PHE A 35 12.27 7.98 7.97
CA PHE A 35 11.96 8.20 6.55
C PHE A 35 13.17 7.96 5.65
N LEU A 36 14.37 8.39 6.07
CA LEU A 36 15.61 8.12 5.32
C LEU A 36 15.85 6.61 5.17
N PHE A 37 15.85 5.85 6.27
CA PHE A 37 16.07 4.41 6.21
C PHE A 37 14.98 3.69 5.43
N GLY A 38 13.70 4.03 5.63
CA GLY A 38 12.60 3.50 4.84
C GLY A 38 12.81 3.71 3.34
N SER A 39 13.21 4.91 2.95
CA SER A 39 13.48 5.27 1.54
C SER A 39 14.70 4.55 0.96
N ILE A 40 15.76 4.37 1.74
CA ILE A 40 16.92 3.55 1.35
C ILE A 40 16.47 2.11 1.07
N PHE A 41 15.67 1.51 1.95
CA PHE A 41 15.17 0.16 1.75
C PHE A 41 14.25 0.06 0.52
N PHE A 42 13.35 1.02 0.29
CA PHE A 42 12.56 1.07 -0.95
C PHE A 42 13.44 1.12 -2.20
N THR A 43 14.48 1.95 -2.18
CA THR A 43 15.41 2.11 -3.31
C THR A 43 16.21 0.83 -3.56
N ILE A 44 16.75 0.20 -2.51
CA ILE A 44 17.48 -1.07 -2.62
C ILE A 44 16.54 -2.19 -3.10
N GLY A 45 15.32 -2.24 -2.59
CA GLY A 45 14.29 -3.17 -3.04
C GLY A 45 14.01 -3.04 -4.53
N GLY A 46 13.76 -1.82 -5.02
CA GLY A 46 13.51 -1.55 -6.43
C GLY A 46 14.73 -1.79 -7.31
N LEU A 47 15.94 -1.51 -6.82
CA LEU A 47 17.17 -1.81 -7.54
C LEU A 47 17.35 -3.31 -7.74
N ALA A 48 17.12 -4.11 -6.70
CA ALA A 48 17.20 -5.55 -6.79
C ALA A 48 16.16 -6.12 -7.78
N GLU A 49 14.92 -5.59 -7.79
CA GLU A 49 13.90 -5.94 -8.79
C GLU A 49 14.34 -5.56 -10.22
N CYS A 50 14.99 -4.40 -10.40
CA CYS A 50 15.50 -3.98 -11.69
C CYS A 50 16.62 -4.90 -12.20
N ILE A 51 17.53 -5.34 -11.32
CA ILE A 51 18.61 -6.27 -11.65
C ILE A 51 18.01 -7.60 -12.11
N GLU A 52 17.06 -8.14 -11.36
CA GLU A 52 16.42 -9.42 -11.68
C GLU A 52 15.61 -9.38 -12.98
N ASN A 53 14.86 -8.30 -13.20
CA ASN A 53 14.12 -8.07 -14.45
C ASN A 53 15.00 -7.57 -15.60
N ARG A 54 16.33 -7.56 -15.42
CA ARG A 54 17.31 -7.17 -16.44
C ARG A 54 17.05 -5.79 -17.02
N VAL A 55 16.50 -4.87 -16.21
CA VAL A 55 16.07 -3.52 -16.62
C VAL A 55 17.22 -2.74 -17.23
N PHE A 56 18.43 -2.88 -16.66
CA PHE A 56 19.63 -2.17 -17.11
C PHE A 56 20.34 -2.81 -18.31
N SER A 57 20.00 -4.05 -18.66
CA SER A 57 20.68 -4.81 -19.71
C SER A 57 19.82 -5.06 -20.94
N THR A 58 18.50 -4.96 -20.81
CA THR A 58 17.55 -5.27 -21.88
C THR A 58 16.42 -4.25 -21.91
N TRP A 59 16.02 -3.84 -23.11
CA TRP A 59 14.86 -2.98 -23.34
C TRP A 59 13.64 -3.84 -23.69
N ASN A 60 13.17 -4.62 -22.72
CA ASN A 60 12.01 -5.49 -22.89
C ASN A 60 10.87 -4.96 -22.01
N LEU A 61 9.94 -4.20 -22.59
CA LEU A 61 8.84 -3.51 -21.89
C LEU A 61 7.74 -4.47 -21.40
N THR A 62 8.11 -5.50 -20.65
CA THR A 62 7.18 -6.37 -19.94
C THR A 62 6.59 -5.65 -18.74
N THR A 63 5.46 -6.13 -18.23
CA THR A 63 4.84 -5.58 -17.01
C THR A 63 5.81 -5.60 -15.82
N GLY A 64 6.60 -6.67 -15.68
CA GLY A 64 7.60 -6.79 -14.61
C GLY A 64 8.75 -5.79 -14.75
N TRP A 65 9.20 -5.54 -15.99
CA TRP A 65 10.20 -4.52 -16.29
C TRP A 65 9.68 -3.13 -15.93
N VAL A 66 8.47 -2.78 -16.38
CA VAL A 66 7.85 -1.47 -16.12
C VAL A 66 7.60 -1.28 -14.63
N GLY A 67 7.07 -2.28 -13.94
CA GLY A 67 6.82 -2.24 -12.51
C GLY A 67 8.10 -2.07 -11.69
N ALA A 68 9.14 -2.84 -11.99
CA ALA A 68 10.44 -2.72 -11.32
C ALA A 68 11.08 -1.35 -11.54
N ALA A 69 11.07 -0.84 -12.78
CA ALA A 69 11.64 0.46 -13.12
C ALA A 69 10.90 1.60 -12.40
N LEU A 70 9.55 1.59 -12.41
CA LEU A 70 8.75 2.60 -11.73
C LEU A 70 8.92 2.53 -10.20
N ASN A 71 8.94 1.34 -9.60
CA ASN A 71 9.18 1.21 -8.15
C ASN A 71 10.56 1.71 -7.74
N PHE A 72 11.60 1.43 -8.53
CA PHE A 72 12.94 1.96 -8.30
C PHE A 72 12.96 3.48 -8.37
N LEU A 73 12.38 4.07 -9.43
CA LEU A 73 12.29 5.52 -9.58
C LEU A 73 11.47 6.18 -8.46
N GLY A 74 10.36 5.55 -8.05
CA GLY A 74 9.56 5.99 -6.90
C GLY A 74 10.38 5.97 -5.60
N GLY A 75 11.13 4.89 -5.37
CA GLY A 75 12.06 4.76 -4.23
C GLY A 75 13.14 5.84 -4.23
N VAL A 76 13.75 6.14 -5.40
CA VAL A 76 14.69 7.26 -5.55
C VAL A 76 14.02 8.59 -5.23
N GLY A 77 12.78 8.82 -5.67
CA GLY A 77 12.00 10.00 -5.31
C GLY A 77 11.81 10.15 -3.79
N PHE A 78 11.49 9.06 -3.09
CA PHE A 78 11.42 9.03 -1.63
C PHE A 78 12.76 9.35 -0.98
N LEU A 79 13.85 8.80 -1.52
CA LEU A 79 15.20 9.03 -0.98
C LEU A 79 15.62 10.48 -1.15
N VAL A 80 15.36 11.09 -2.31
CA VAL A 80 15.59 12.51 -2.55
C VAL A 80 14.76 13.35 -1.56
N GLY A 81 13.47 13.04 -1.40
CA GLY A 81 12.62 13.70 -0.40
C GLY A 81 13.21 13.62 1.02
N ALA A 82 13.61 12.41 1.44
CA ALA A 82 14.18 12.18 2.77
C ALA A 82 15.48 12.94 3.00
N VAL A 83 16.37 12.97 2.01
CA VAL A 83 17.62 13.74 2.07
C VAL A 83 17.32 15.23 2.17
N LEU A 84 16.44 15.77 1.32
CA LEU A 84 16.05 17.18 1.39
C LEU A 84 15.39 17.55 2.73
N GLY A 85 14.71 16.59 3.38
CA GLY A 85 14.10 16.75 4.71
C GLY A 85 15.09 17.12 5.83
N PHE A 86 16.40 16.93 5.65
CA PHE A 86 17.42 17.39 6.61
C PHE A 86 17.64 18.90 6.59
N TRP A 87 17.16 19.60 5.55
CA TRP A 87 17.31 21.05 5.40
C TRP A 87 15.93 21.74 5.43
N PRO A 88 15.57 22.43 6.53
CA PRO A 88 14.26 23.09 6.66
C PRO A 88 13.93 24.08 5.54
N ALA A 89 14.95 24.74 4.97
CA ALA A 89 14.80 25.66 3.84
C ALA A 89 14.32 24.98 2.53
N LEU A 90 14.39 23.65 2.45
CA LEU A 90 14.02 22.84 1.29
C LEU A 90 12.76 21.98 1.54
N SER A 91 11.98 22.28 2.58
CA SER A 91 10.78 21.51 2.97
C SER A 91 9.77 21.33 1.82
N PHE A 92 9.53 22.37 1.03
CA PHE A 92 8.66 22.29 -0.14
C PHE A 92 9.17 21.24 -1.15
N TYR A 93 10.47 21.27 -1.48
CA TYR A 93 11.06 20.33 -2.44
C TYR A 93 11.08 18.90 -1.90
N SER A 94 11.27 18.73 -0.59
CA SER A 94 11.12 17.44 0.09
C SER A 94 9.71 16.87 -0.12
N CYS A 95 8.67 17.61 0.25
CA CYS A 95 7.27 17.20 0.07
C CYS A 95 6.93 16.93 -1.40
N PHE A 96 7.42 17.77 -2.32
CA PHE A 96 7.22 17.59 -3.74
C PHE A 96 7.86 16.29 -4.24
N ALA A 97 9.11 16.00 -3.85
CA ALA A 97 9.80 14.77 -4.21
C ALA A 97 9.08 13.52 -3.67
N TYR A 98 8.58 13.55 -2.42
CA TYR A 98 7.73 12.50 -1.87
C TYR A 98 6.44 12.31 -2.66
N GLY A 99 5.77 13.39 -3.04
CA GLY A 99 4.54 13.34 -3.83
C GLY A 99 4.77 12.70 -5.20
N VAL A 100 5.79 13.15 -5.93
CA VAL A 100 6.16 12.57 -7.24
C VAL A 100 6.57 11.11 -7.09
N GLY A 101 7.42 10.79 -6.11
CA GLY A 101 7.84 9.41 -5.81
C GLY A 101 6.65 8.50 -5.52
N SER A 102 5.66 8.99 -4.77
CA SER A 102 4.46 8.24 -4.41
C SER A 102 3.62 7.89 -5.64
N LEU A 103 3.40 8.85 -6.53
CA LEU A 103 2.63 8.63 -7.76
C LEU A 103 3.30 7.60 -8.67
N ILE A 104 4.62 7.69 -8.84
CA ILE A 104 5.41 6.74 -9.62
C ILE A 104 5.37 5.35 -8.97
N PHE A 105 5.56 5.26 -7.66
CA PHE A 105 5.55 4.00 -6.93
C PHE A 105 4.17 3.32 -6.96
N VAL A 106 3.08 4.08 -6.87
CA VAL A 106 1.71 3.58 -7.02
C VAL A 106 1.49 3.02 -8.43
N ALA A 107 1.98 3.71 -9.47
CA ALA A 107 1.90 3.20 -10.84
C ALA A 107 2.70 1.90 -11.02
N GLY A 108 3.92 1.84 -10.48
CA GLY A 108 4.76 0.64 -10.48
C GLY A 108 4.10 -0.53 -9.76
N SER A 109 3.66 -0.32 -8.53
CA SER A 109 2.97 -1.33 -7.72
C SER A 109 1.65 -1.78 -8.36
N GLY A 110 0.89 -0.85 -8.96
CA GLY A 110 -0.34 -1.16 -9.70
C GLY A 110 -0.08 -2.05 -10.92
N SER A 111 1.02 -1.82 -11.65
CA SER A 111 1.41 -2.70 -12.76
C SER A 111 1.77 -4.11 -12.28
N MET A 112 2.45 -4.23 -11.13
CA MET A 112 2.80 -5.54 -10.57
C MET A 112 1.58 -6.31 -10.02
N ILE A 113 0.54 -5.61 -9.57
CA ILE A 113 -0.74 -6.26 -9.18
C ILE A 113 -1.39 -6.99 -10.36
N VAL A 114 -1.22 -6.50 -11.59
CA VAL A 114 -1.73 -7.20 -12.79
C VAL A 114 -1.05 -8.57 -12.97
N MET A 115 0.20 -8.71 -12.52
CA MET A 115 0.96 -9.96 -12.56
C MET A 115 0.59 -10.95 -11.44
N TRP A 116 -0.10 -10.51 -10.39
CA TRP A 116 -0.34 -11.30 -9.18
C TRP A 116 -1.11 -12.61 -9.44
N LYS A 117 -1.93 -12.70 -10.50
CA LYS A 117 -2.77 -13.90 -10.73
C LYS A 117 -2.16 -14.96 -11.65
N ASP A 118 -1.00 -14.72 -12.25
CA ASP A 118 -0.40 -15.73 -13.13
C ASP A 118 0.31 -16.87 -12.34
N GLU A 119 0.04 -17.02 -11.04
CA GLU A 119 0.78 -17.89 -10.09
C GLU A 119 2.31 -17.69 -10.09
N GLN A 120 2.80 -16.77 -10.91
CA GLN A 120 4.02 -16.03 -10.72
C GLN A 120 3.79 -15.25 -9.42
N PHE A 121 4.18 -15.85 -8.30
CA PHE A 121 4.14 -15.23 -6.98
C PHE A 121 4.46 -13.74 -7.18
N GLY A 122 3.61 -12.84 -6.69
CA GLY A 122 3.64 -11.37 -6.92
C GLY A 122 4.92 -10.66 -6.45
N LEU A 123 5.99 -11.42 -6.31
CA LEU A 123 7.37 -11.07 -6.14
C LEU A 123 8.06 -11.41 -7.47
N THR A 124 8.42 -10.37 -8.20
CA THR A 124 9.43 -10.41 -9.27
C THR A 124 10.65 -11.29 -8.92
N PHE A 125 10.97 -11.41 -7.62
CA PHE A 125 11.97 -12.28 -6.94
C PHE A 125 11.94 -13.79 -7.21
N LEU A 126 10.95 -14.31 -7.93
CA LEU A 126 10.95 -15.70 -8.35
C LEU A 126 10.86 -15.82 -9.86
N ALA A 127 11.57 -14.94 -10.59
CA ALA A 127 11.81 -15.12 -12.02
C ALA A 127 12.33 -16.53 -12.31
N VAL A 128 13.11 -17.12 -11.40
CA VAL A 128 13.58 -18.52 -11.46
C VAL A 128 12.43 -19.53 -11.48
N LEU A 129 11.37 -19.36 -10.68
CA LEU A 129 10.20 -20.25 -10.76
C LEU A 129 9.42 -20.05 -12.06
N ASN A 130 9.36 -18.82 -12.58
CA ASN A 130 8.77 -18.54 -13.89
C ASN A 130 9.59 -19.20 -15.02
N HIS A 131 10.90 -19.34 -14.83
CA HIS A 131 11.80 -20.00 -15.78
C HIS A 131 11.71 -21.53 -15.76
N LEU A 132 11.14 -22.15 -14.72
CA LEU A 132 10.95 -23.60 -14.66
C LEU A 132 9.74 -24.11 -15.46
N GLY A 133 8.92 -23.22 -16.04
CA GLY A 133 7.72 -23.59 -16.78
C GLY A 133 7.84 -23.47 -18.30
N GLY A 134 7.88 -24.61 -19.01
CA GLY A 134 7.47 -24.76 -20.42
C GLY A 134 8.09 -23.86 -21.52
N PRO A 135 7.74 -24.09 -22.81
CA PRO A 135 8.24 -23.31 -23.95
C PRO A 135 7.94 -21.80 -23.92
N ASN A 136 7.07 -21.33 -23.00
CA ASN A 136 6.63 -19.93 -22.87
C ASN A 136 6.79 -19.33 -21.46
N ARG A 137 7.66 -19.89 -20.59
CA ARG A 137 7.87 -19.40 -19.20
C ARG A 137 6.59 -19.38 -18.35
N ARG A 138 5.66 -20.29 -18.64
CA ARG A 138 4.44 -20.52 -17.86
C ARG A 138 4.53 -21.90 -17.22
N PRO A 139 4.22 -22.05 -15.92
CA PRO A 139 4.14 -23.36 -15.29
C PRO A 139 3.19 -24.24 -16.12
N ILE A 140 3.70 -25.33 -16.71
CA ILE A 140 2.84 -26.29 -17.39
C ILE A 140 2.20 -27.14 -16.30
N VAL A 141 1.02 -26.72 -15.84
CA VAL A 141 0.13 -27.65 -15.16
C VAL A 141 -0.45 -28.53 -16.26
N MET A 142 0.04 -29.75 -16.39
CA MET A 142 -0.61 -30.76 -17.25
C MET A 142 -1.74 -31.39 -16.44
N PRO A 143 -3.02 -31.00 -16.62
CA PRO A 143 -4.10 -31.80 -16.11
C PRO A 143 -4.06 -33.17 -16.80
N ASP A 144 -4.25 -34.25 -16.04
CA ASP A 144 -4.20 -35.64 -16.52
C ASP A 144 -4.92 -35.80 -17.88
N GLY A 145 -4.14 -35.94 -18.95
CA GLY A 145 -4.63 -36.24 -20.30
C GLY A 145 -5.21 -35.07 -21.12
N GLY A 146 -5.11 -33.81 -20.67
CA GLY A 146 -5.76 -32.66 -21.32
C GLY A 146 -4.79 -31.63 -21.91
N LYS A 147 -5.16 -31.04 -23.06
CA LYS A 147 -4.46 -29.91 -23.70
C LYS A 147 -4.11 -28.82 -22.66
N PRO A 148 -2.95 -28.14 -22.79
CA PRO A 148 -2.57 -27.07 -21.88
C PRO A 148 -3.70 -26.04 -21.78
N GLU A 149 -4.32 -25.91 -20.60
CA GLU A 149 -5.33 -24.89 -20.34
C GLU A 149 -4.57 -23.57 -20.09
N ASP A 150 -4.78 -22.57 -20.95
CA ASP A 150 -4.18 -21.26 -20.74
C ASP A 150 -4.63 -20.70 -19.38
N GLN A 151 -3.66 -20.49 -18.49
CA GLN A 151 -3.90 -19.80 -17.22
C GLN A 151 -4.48 -18.41 -17.51
N LYS A 152 -5.62 -18.12 -16.87
CA LYS A 152 -6.35 -16.87 -17.08
C LYS A 152 -5.73 -15.77 -16.23
N THR A 153 -5.20 -14.74 -16.90
CA THR A 153 -4.70 -13.51 -16.28
C THR A 153 -5.75 -12.85 -15.39
N LEU A 154 -5.31 -12.03 -14.44
CA LEU A 154 -6.21 -11.21 -13.64
C LEU A 154 -7.02 -10.30 -14.57
N SER A 155 -8.35 -10.29 -14.43
CA SER A 155 -9.14 -9.30 -15.15
C SER A 155 -8.80 -7.91 -14.61
N LEU A 156 -8.77 -6.90 -15.49
CA LEU A 156 -8.55 -5.51 -15.09
C LEU A 156 -9.49 -5.09 -13.96
N ARG A 157 -10.75 -5.55 -14.00
CA ARG A 157 -11.74 -5.34 -12.93
C ARG A 157 -11.27 -5.91 -11.58
N GLY A 158 -10.68 -7.11 -11.58
CA GLY A 158 -10.11 -7.72 -10.37
C GLY A 158 -8.94 -6.91 -9.81
N ALA A 159 -8.04 -6.45 -10.68
CA ALA A 159 -6.93 -5.58 -10.31
C ALA A 159 -7.42 -4.27 -9.67
N CYS A 160 -8.44 -3.63 -10.26
CA CYS A 160 -9.03 -2.41 -9.68
C CYS A 160 -9.58 -2.65 -8.26
N PHE A 161 -10.25 -3.78 -8.00
CA PHE A 161 -10.74 -4.08 -6.65
C PHE A 161 -9.61 -4.33 -5.65
N ILE A 162 -8.53 -5.00 -6.08
CA ILE A 162 -7.33 -5.14 -5.26
C ILE A 162 -6.77 -3.77 -4.87
N MET A 163 -6.64 -2.86 -5.84
CA MET A 163 -6.21 -1.48 -5.57
C MET A 163 -7.13 -0.76 -4.58
N ILE A 164 -8.45 -0.93 -4.71
CA ILE A 164 -9.42 -0.38 -3.76
C ILE A 164 -9.23 -0.97 -2.36
N PHE A 165 -8.99 -2.28 -2.21
CA PHE A 165 -8.72 -2.88 -0.90
C PHE A 165 -7.43 -2.34 -0.29
N CYS A 166 -6.35 -2.23 -1.08
CA CYS A 166 -5.10 -1.63 -0.62
C CYS A 166 -5.30 -0.17 -0.18
N LEU A 167 -6.05 0.60 -0.96
CA LEU A 167 -6.39 1.99 -0.63
C LEU A 167 -7.20 2.08 0.67
N ALA A 168 -8.24 1.25 0.81
CA ALA A 168 -9.06 1.19 2.03
C ALA A 168 -8.19 0.85 3.25
N GLY A 169 -7.26 -0.10 3.11
CA GLY A 169 -6.29 -0.44 4.14
C GLY A 169 -5.41 0.75 4.53
N ALA A 170 -4.80 1.43 3.55
CA ALA A 170 -3.95 2.59 3.80
C ALA A 170 -4.69 3.73 4.49
N LEU A 171 -5.87 4.11 3.96
CA LEU A 171 -6.69 5.18 4.55
C LEU A 171 -7.13 4.84 5.97
N SER A 172 -7.49 3.59 6.23
CA SER A 172 -7.87 3.12 7.58
C SER A 172 -6.71 3.21 8.57
N THR A 173 -5.48 2.94 8.15
CA THR A 173 -4.28 3.15 8.97
C THR A 173 -4.07 4.64 9.27
N TYR A 174 -4.18 5.53 8.27
CA TYR A 174 -4.09 6.98 8.51
C TYR A 174 -5.17 7.49 9.46
N ASP A 175 -6.41 7.05 9.27
CA ASP A 175 -7.54 7.41 10.13
C ASP A 175 -7.33 6.93 11.58
N CYS A 176 -6.78 5.73 11.77
CA CYS A 176 -6.36 5.23 13.08
C CYS A 176 -5.30 6.14 13.73
N LEU A 177 -4.26 6.54 12.98
CA LEU A 177 -3.22 7.43 13.48
C LEU A 177 -3.75 8.82 13.85
N ILE A 178 -4.64 9.38 13.02
CA ILE A 178 -5.33 10.66 13.31
C ILE A 178 -6.14 10.54 14.62
N VAL A 179 -6.87 9.45 14.84
CA VAL A 179 -7.63 9.24 16.09
C VAL A 179 -6.69 9.17 17.30
N LEU A 180 -5.56 8.47 17.17
CA LEU A 180 -4.57 8.37 18.24
C LEU A 180 -3.89 9.73 18.53
N GLY A 181 -3.66 10.56 17.51
CA GLY A 181 -3.00 11.85 17.69
C GLY A 181 -3.89 13.04 18.02
N SER A 182 -5.16 13.01 17.61
CA SER A 182 -6.10 14.14 17.77
C SER A 182 -6.55 14.38 19.21
N ARG A 183 -6.45 13.38 20.10
CA ARG A 183 -6.91 13.49 21.47
C ARG A 183 -5.72 13.64 22.40
N GLY A 184 -5.50 14.88 22.86
CA GLY A 184 -4.52 15.16 23.89
C GLY A 184 -4.66 14.22 25.10
N TRP A 185 -3.60 14.14 25.90
CA TRP A 185 -3.40 13.16 26.98
C TRP A 185 -4.49 13.14 28.08
N ASN A 186 -5.42 14.09 28.06
CA ASN A 186 -6.52 14.23 29.02
C ASN A 186 -7.78 13.44 28.62
N ALA A 187 -7.86 12.88 27.41
CA ALA A 187 -8.99 12.03 27.01
C ALA A 187 -8.90 10.65 27.67
N ASP A 188 -10.05 10.04 27.98
CA ASP A 188 -10.13 8.66 28.48
C ASP A 188 -9.40 7.69 27.50
N PRO A 189 -8.26 7.10 27.90
CA PRO A 189 -7.43 6.29 27.03
C PRO A 189 -8.18 5.10 26.42
N LEU A 190 -9.10 4.48 27.18
CA LEU A 190 -9.86 3.33 26.71
C LEU A 190 -10.80 3.72 25.56
N ARG A 191 -11.40 4.91 25.64
CA ARG A 191 -12.25 5.44 24.57
C ARG A 191 -11.44 5.77 23.32
N VAL A 192 -10.24 6.34 23.46
CA VAL A 192 -9.36 6.64 22.31
C VAL A 192 -8.94 5.35 21.62
N VAL A 193 -8.49 4.36 22.37
CA VAL A 193 -8.09 3.05 21.85
C VAL A 193 -9.27 2.36 21.16
N GLY A 194 -10.46 2.35 21.75
CA GLY A 194 -11.66 1.78 21.13
C GLY A 194 -12.01 2.45 19.79
N GLN A 195 -11.86 3.77 19.69
CA GLN A 195 -12.09 4.50 18.44
C GLN A 195 -11.00 4.23 17.40
N ALA A 196 -9.74 4.10 17.81
CA ALA A 196 -8.63 3.74 16.92
C ALA A 196 -8.81 2.33 16.35
N PHE A 197 -9.22 1.36 17.18
CA PHE A 197 -9.58 0.01 16.72
C PHE A 197 -10.74 0.04 15.72
N ASN A 198 -11.77 0.84 15.98
CA ASN A 198 -12.88 1.00 15.03
C ASN A 198 -12.42 1.61 13.70
N ALA A 199 -11.49 2.57 13.73
CA ALA A 199 -10.89 3.15 12.53
C ALA A 199 -10.04 2.13 11.74
N LEU A 200 -9.52 1.08 12.40
CA LEU A 200 -8.74 0.00 11.80
C LEU A 200 -9.60 -1.15 11.24
N LEU A 201 -10.91 -1.20 11.51
CA LEU A 201 -11.78 -2.28 11.01
C LEU A 201 -11.76 -2.41 9.46
N PRO A 202 -11.79 -1.32 8.67
CA PRO A 202 -11.66 -1.43 7.23
C PRO A 202 -10.34 -2.05 6.76
N PHE A 203 -9.23 -1.77 7.47
CA PHE A 203 -7.94 -2.40 7.20
C PHE A 203 -8.03 -3.91 7.38
N THR A 204 -8.57 -4.39 8.51
CA THR A 204 -8.73 -5.82 8.77
C THR A 204 -9.62 -6.47 7.71
N PHE A 205 -10.75 -5.85 7.39
CA PHE A 205 -11.67 -6.34 6.36
C PHE A 205 -11.00 -6.42 4.98
N ALA A 206 -10.31 -5.36 4.55
CA ALA A 206 -9.63 -5.32 3.26
C ALA A 206 -8.56 -6.41 3.13
N HIS A 207 -7.76 -6.64 4.19
CA HIS A 207 -6.72 -7.68 4.19
C HIS A 207 -7.31 -9.09 4.20
N MET A 208 -8.41 -9.33 4.92
CA MET A 208 -9.13 -10.60 4.84
C MET A 208 -9.67 -10.84 3.42
N MET A 209 -10.19 -9.82 2.75
CA MET A 209 -10.64 -9.91 1.36
C MET A 209 -9.47 -10.15 0.39
N LEU A 210 -8.31 -9.54 0.60
CA LEU A 210 -7.10 -9.81 -0.18
C LEU A 210 -6.61 -11.25 0.01
N ALA A 211 -6.58 -11.75 1.25
CA ALA A 211 -6.25 -13.13 1.55
C ALA A 211 -7.24 -14.11 0.89
N LEU A 212 -8.54 -13.81 0.97
CA LEU A 212 -9.57 -14.60 0.28
C LEU A 212 -9.38 -14.59 -1.24
N ASN A 213 -9.03 -13.44 -1.83
CA ASN A 213 -8.75 -13.33 -3.27
C ASN A 213 -7.49 -14.11 -3.69
N ALA A 214 -6.51 -14.22 -2.80
CA ALA A 214 -5.33 -15.04 -3.03
C ALA A 214 -5.67 -16.55 -3.03
N GLY A 215 -6.59 -16.99 -2.15
CA GLY A 215 -7.02 -18.40 -2.08
C GLY A 215 -8.10 -18.81 -3.09
N VAL A 216 -8.94 -17.87 -3.54
CA VAL A 216 -10.10 -18.15 -4.42
C VAL A 216 -9.77 -17.76 -5.87
N PHE A 217 -9.24 -18.72 -6.62
CA PHE A 217 -8.82 -18.55 -8.02
C PHE A 217 -9.97 -18.17 -8.98
N ARG A 218 -11.19 -18.63 -8.70
CA ARG A 218 -12.42 -18.31 -9.44
C ARG A 218 -13.52 -17.89 -8.46
N THR A 219 -14.14 -16.75 -8.71
CA THR A 219 -15.31 -16.30 -7.94
C THR A 219 -16.38 -17.40 -7.96
N PRO A 220 -16.90 -17.84 -6.80
CA PRO A 220 -17.92 -18.87 -6.75
C PRO A 220 -19.15 -18.41 -7.52
N ARG A 221 -19.72 -19.32 -8.33
CA ARG A 221 -20.95 -19.08 -9.10
C ARG A 221 -22.20 -19.45 -8.33
N MET A 222 -22.06 -20.25 -7.28
CA MET A 222 -23.19 -20.71 -6.46
C MET A 222 -23.63 -19.61 -5.49
N ALA A 223 -24.93 -19.41 -5.38
CA ALA A 223 -25.52 -18.67 -4.27
C ALA A 223 -25.37 -19.50 -2.98
N PRO A 224 -25.15 -18.89 -1.81
CA PRO A 224 -25.13 -17.44 -1.54
C PRO A 224 -23.73 -16.79 -1.70
N PHE A 225 -22.67 -17.57 -1.93
CA PHE A 225 -21.29 -17.09 -1.91
C PHE A 225 -21.00 -16.02 -2.96
N HIS A 226 -21.58 -16.13 -4.16
CA HIS A 226 -21.44 -15.11 -5.18
C HIS A 226 -21.93 -13.73 -4.71
N GLN A 227 -23.12 -13.69 -4.10
CA GLN A 227 -23.75 -12.47 -3.62
C GLN A 227 -22.95 -11.86 -2.47
N LEU A 228 -22.52 -12.68 -1.51
CA LEU A 228 -21.69 -12.24 -0.39
C LEU A 228 -20.39 -11.60 -0.89
N TYR A 229 -19.71 -12.26 -1.83
CA TYR A 229 -18.46 -11.76 -2.38
C TYR A 229 -18.62 -10.44 -3.15
N VAL A 230 -19.72 -10.27 -3.90
CA VAL A 230 -20.06 -8.99 -4.55
C VAL A 230 -20.40 -7.91 -3.52
N ALA A 231 -21.16 -8.24 -2.48
CA ALA A 231 -21.49 -7.31 -1.40
C ALA A 231 -20.23 -6.81 -0.68
N CYS A 232 -19.27 -7.70 -0.39
CA CYS A 232 -18.00 -7.32 0.24
C CYS A 232 -17.22 -6.25 -0.57
N ARG A 233 -17.29 -6.28 -1.90
CA ARG A 233 -16.66 -5.26 -2.75
C ARG A 233 -17.31 -3.88 -2.60
N TRP A 234 -18.63 -3.84 -2.50
CA TRP A 234 -19.37 -2.61 -2.23
C TRP A 234 -19.07 -2.07 -0.84
N ILE A 235 -19.00 -2.95 0.17
CA ILE A 235 -18.62 -2.57 1.53
C ILE A 235 -17.22 -1.94 1.53
N ALA A 236 -16.24 -2.52 0.83
CA ALA A 236 -14.90 -1.92 0.74
C ALA A 236 -14.89 -0.52 0.09
N LEU A 237 -15.70 -0.32 -0.96
CA LEU A 237 -15.84 1.00 -1.59
C LEU A 237 -16.42 2.03 -0.61
N LEU A 238 -17.46 1.67 0.13
CA LEU A 238 -18.07 2.54 1.14
C LEU A 238 -17.10 2.85 2.28
N MET A 239 -16.34 1.85 2.73
CA MET A 239 -15.30 2.02 3.73
C MET A 239 -14.20 2.97 3.26
N ALA A 240 -13.69 2.80 2.03
CA ALA A 240 -12.70 3.70 1.46
C ALA A 240 -13.22 5.13 1.34
N ALA A 241 -14.46 5.32 0.88
CA ALA A 241 -15.08 6.63 0.76
C ALA A 241 -15.25 7.31 2.14
N ASN A 242 -15.70 6.55 3.14
CA ASN A 242 -15.84 7.05 4.51
C ASN A 242 -14.48 7.46 5.11
N SER A 243 -13.44 6.65 4.96
CA SER A 243 -12.09 6.99 5.43
C SER A 243 -11.52 8.21 4.69
N CYS A 244 -11.71 8.32 3.36
CA CYS A 244 -11.34 9.51 2.60
C CYS A 244 -12.02 10.78 3.15
N GLN A 245 -13.33 10.72 3.42
CA GLN A 245 -14.07 11.85 3.96
C GLN A 245 -13.53 12.26 5.34
N ARG A 246 -13.28 11.31 6.24
CA ARG A 246 -12.74 11.58 7.58
C ARG A 246 -11.36 12.23 7.52
N ILE A 247 -10.46 11.68 6.71
CA ILE A 247 -9.12 12.24 6.51
C ILE A 247 -9.23 13.65 5.89
N GLY A 248 -10.08 13.83 4.88
CA GLY A 248 -10.31 15.14 4.26
C GLY A 248 -10.77 16.20 5.26
N HIS A 249 -11.71 15.87 6.14
CA HIS A 249 -12.13 16.78 7.22
C HIS A 249 -11.00 17.09 8.20
N ALA A 250 -10.21 16.09 8.60
CA ALA A 250 -9.08 16.27 9.50
C ALA A 250 -8.02 17.21 8.88
N LEU A 251 -7.70 17.03 7.60
CA LEU A 251 -6.74 17.87 6.87
C LEU A 251 -7.22 19.31 6.72
N VAL A 252 -8.49 19.52 6.39
CA VAL A 252 -9.08 20.88 6.30
C VAL A 252 -9.09 21.56 7.67
N GLY A 253 -9.41 20.83 8.74
CA GLY A 253 -9.35 21.35 10.11
C GLY A 253 -7.94 21.79 10.49
N ALA A 254 -6.93 20.94 10.23
CA ALA A 254 -5.54 21.26 10.49
C ALA A 254 -5.06 22.49 9.71
N ALA A 255 -5.42 22.59 8.41
CA ALA A 255 -5.07 23.75 7.59
C ALA A 255 -5.71 25.06 8.06
N ALA A 256 -6.89 24.98 8.68
CA ALA A 256 -7.57 26.13 9.28
C ALA A 256 -7.02 26.53 10.67
N GLY A 257 -5.99 25.84 11.17
CA GLY A 257 -5.47 26.04 12.53
C GLY A 257 -6.47 25.64 13.62
N LEU A 258 -7.52 24.91 13.26
CA LEU A 258 -8.44 24.35 14.24
C LEU A 258 -7.72 23.16 14.90
N PRO A 259 -7.83 23.00 16.23
CA PRO A 259 -7.40 21.76 16.86
C PRO A 259 -8.09 20.61 16.12
N LEU A 260 -7.39 19.48 15.91
CA LEU A 260 -7.95 18.27 15.33
C LEU A 260 -9.11 17.81 16.24
N GLY A 261 -10.28 18.38 16.02
CA GLY A 261 -11.46 18.09 16.80
C GLY A 261 -11.86 16.65 16.57
N PRO A 262 -12.52 15.99 17.54
CA PRO A 262 -13.09 14.70 17.27
C PRO A 262 -13.97 14.86 16.03
N CYS A 263 -13.68 14.11 14.94
CA CYS A 263 -14.64 13.96 13.85
C CYS A 263 -15.97 13.70 14.53
N GLY A 264 -16.90 14.66 14.40
CA GLY A 264 -18.12 14.67 15.20
C GLY A 264 -18.79 13.31 15.11
N PRO A 265 -19.46 12.83 16.17
CA PRO A 265 -20.13 11.54 16.11
C PRO A 265 -21.06 11.56 14.90
N LEU A 266 -20.75 10.77 13.87
CA LEU A 266 -21.68 10.39 12.80
C LEU A 266 -22.81 9.49 13.34
N GLY A 267 -23.07 9.55 14.65
CA GLY A 267 -24.07 8.79 15.39
C GLY A 267 -25.02 9.73 16.11
N ALA A 268 -25.82 10.45 15.33
CA ALA A 268 -27.11 10.99 15.73
C ALA A 268 -28.04 10.95 14.50
N ALA A 269 -28.25 9.75 13.99
CA ALA A 269 -29.37 9.36 13.13
C ALA A 269 -29.79 7.95 13.54
#